data_AF-A0A6N2W9C3-F1
#
_entry.id   AF-A0A6N2W9C3-F1
#
_cell.length_a   1.000
_cell.length_b   1.000
_cell.length_c   1.000
_cell.angle_alpha   90.00
_cell.angle_beta   90.00
_cell.angle_gamma   90.00
#
_symmetry.space_group_name_H-M   'P 1'
#
loop_
_entity.id
_entity.type
_entity.pdbx_description
1 polymer ?
#
loop_
_entity_poly.entity_id
_entity_poly.type
_entity_poly.pdbx_seq_one_letter_code
_entity_poly.pdbx_strand_id
1 'polypeptide(L)' 'MKRLPIGIEDFKELIEKEYYYVDKTMFIKNVLEEKVVLYTRPRRFG' A
#
# COMPACT_ATOMS: atom_id res chain seq x y z
N MET A 1 -4.19 15.18 -11.21
CA MET A 1 -3.43 14.03 -10.63
C MET A 1 -3.30 14.25 -9.14
N LYS A 2 -3.60 13.22 -8.32
CA LYS A 2 -3.38 13.29 -6.87
C LYS A 2 -1.88 13.24 -6.56
N ARG A 3 -1.45 13.94 -5.51
CA ARG A 3 -0.05 13.95 -5.06
C ARG A 3 0.28 12.63 -4.37
N LEU A 4 1.53 12.18 -4.48
CA LEU A 4 2.02 11.06 -3.68
C LEU A 4 2.20 11.53 -2.22
N PRO A 5 1.83 10.72 -1.21
CA PRO A 5 1.93 11.08 0.21
C PRO A 5 3.38 10.90 0.73
N ILE A 6 4.37 11.49 0.07
CA ILE A 6 5.78 11.38 0.48
C ILE A 6 5.97 12.17 1.77
N GLY A 7 6.36 11.50 2.85
CA GLY A 7 6.55 12.12 4.16
C GLY A 7 5.26 12.40 4.95
N ILE A 8 4.11 11.89 4.49
CA ILE A 8 2.84 11.97 5.22
C ILE A 8 2.50 10.57 5.75
N GLU A 9 2.45 10.46 7.08
CA GLU A 9 2.14 9.20 7.77
C GLU A 9 0.74 9.20 8.42
N ASP A 10 0.14 10.38 8.61
CA ASP A 10 -1.21 10.50 9.19
C ASP A 10 -2.30 10.19 8.15
N PHE A 11 -3.15 9.21 8.48
CA PHE A 11 -4.21 8.76 7.57
C PHE A 11 -5.29 9.82 7.36
N LYS A 12 -5.66 10.57 8.42
CA LYS A 12 -6.69 11.59 8.33
C LYS A 12 -6.25 12.71 7.38
N GLU A 13 -5.01 13.18 7.53
CA GLU A 13 -4.38 14.15 6.65
C GLU A 13 -4.34 13.65 5.20
N LEU A 14 -4.03 12.37 4.99
CA LEU A 14 -3.98 11.76 3.67
C LEU A 14 -5.33 11.86 2.94
N ILE A 15 -6.43 11.56 3.64
CA ILE A 15 -7.79 11.60 3.09
C ILE A 15 -8.28 13.04 2.91
N GLU A 16 -8.14 13.88 3.94
CA GLU A 16 -8.62 15.28 3.90
C GLU A 16 -7.92 16.13 2.84
N LYS A 17 -6.62 15.87 2.59
CA LYS A 17 -5.83 16.58 1.58
C LYS A 17 -5.83 15.91 0.21
N GLU A 18 -6.69 14.90 0.01
CA GLU A 18 -6.89 14.18 -1.26
C GLU A 18 -5.60 13.61 -1.88
N TYR A 19 -4.69 13.09 -1.04
CA TYR A 19 -3.50 12.39 -1.51
C TYR A 19 -3.85 11.06 -2.17
N TYR A 20 -2.88 10.51 -2.90
CA TYR A 20 -2.99 9.19 -3.50
C TYR A 20 -2.98 8.11 -2.40
N TYR A 21 -4.12 7.46 -2.20
CA TYR A 21 -4.30 6.32 -1.29
C TYR A 21 -4.57 5.04 -2.09
N VAL A 22 -3.97 3.93 -1.69
CA VAL A 22 -4.26 2.61 -2.24
C VAL A 22 -4.77 1.73 -1.12
N ASP A 23 -6.06 1.42 -1.15
CA ASP A 23 -6.64 0.42 -0.27
C ASP A 23 -6.19 -0.98 -0.69
N LYS A 24 -5.53 -1.71 0.22
CA LYS A 24 -5.03 -3.07 0.01
C LYS A 24 -5.83 -4.12 0.77
N THR A 25 -6.96 -3.76 1.38
CA THR A 25 -7.75 -4.67 2.21
C THR A 25 -8.19 -5.92 1.44
N MET A 26 -8.73 -5.74 0.23
CA MET A 26 -9.13 -6.87 -0.63
C MET A 26 -7.94 -7.72 -1.07
N PHE A 27 -6.79 -7.10 -1.34
CA PHE A 27 -5.57 -7.83 -1.64
C PHE A 27 -5.17 -8.72 -0.45
N ILE A 28 -5.11 -8.17 0.76
CA ILE A 28 -4.78 -8.91 1.98
C ILE A 28 -5.71 -10.10 2.18
N LYS A 29 -7.03 -9.90 1.99
CA LYS A 29 -8.00 -11.00 2.06
C LYS A 29 -7.62 -12.13 1.10
N ASN A 30 -7.37 -11.82 -0.16
CA ASN A 30 -6.98 -12.81 -1.15
C ASN A 30 -5.69 -13.53 -0.73
N VAL A 31 -4.68 -12.80 -0.22
CA VAL A 31 -3.43 -13.40 0.28
C VAL A 31 -3.67 -14.42 1.39
N LEU A 32 -4.61 -14.15 2.30
CA LEU A 32 -4.92 -15.03 3.42
C LEU A 32 -5.67 -16.30 3.01
N GLU A 33 -6.35 -16.28 1.87
CA GLU A 33 -7.07 -17.43 1.33
C GLU A 33 -6.18 -18.36 0.49
N GLU A 34 -4.98 -17.91 0.11
CA GLU A 34 -4.01 -18.70 -0.66
C GLU A 34 -3.29 -19.75 0.19
N LYS A 35 -3.17 -20.98 -0.33
CA LYS A 35 -2.47 -22.08 0.34
C LYS A 35 -0.95 -21.88 0.41
N VAL A 36 -0.37 -21.25 -0.62
CA VAL A 36 1.06 -20.94 -0.73
C VAL A 36 1.18 -19.58 -1.39
N VAL A 37 1.98 -18.70 -0.80
CA VAL A 37 2.16 -17.34 -1.27
C VAL A 37 3.64 -17.12 -1.63
N LEU A 38 3.92 -16.90 -2.91
CA LEU A 38 5.27 -16.65 -3.43
C LEU A 38 5.40 -15.20 -3.90
N TYR A 39 5.96 -14.33 -3.05
CA TYR A 39 6.33 -12.98 -3.45
C TYR A 39 7.82 -12.89 -3.73
N THR A 40 8.19 -12.26 -4.84
CA THR A 40 9.58 -11.94 -5.12
C THR A 40 10.04 -10.92 -4.10
N ARG A 41 11.02 -11.28 -3.27
CA ARG A 41 11.69 -10.31 -2.40
C ARG A 41 12.49 -9.37 -3.30
N PRO A 42 12.17 -8.07 -3.39
CA PRO A 42 12.98 -7.15 -4.18
C PRO A 42 14.41 -7.18 -3.66
N ARG A 43 15.40 -7.29 -4.55
CA ARG A 43 16.79 -7.10 -4.12
C ARG A 43 16.90 -5.68 -3.56
N ARG A 44 17.53 -5.56 -2.38
CA ARG A 44 17.90 -4.26 -1.86
C ARG A 44 18.81 -3.62 -2.91
N PHE A 45 18.44 -2.43 -3.37
CA PHE A 45 19.40 -1.56 -4.04
C PHE A 45 20.46 -1.22 -2.98
N GLY A 46 21.63 -1.83 -3.13
CA GLY A 46 22.86 -1.39 -2.47
C GLY A 46 23.55 -0.36 -3.34
#